data_AF-A0A915XN23-F1
#
_entry.id   AF-A0A915XN23-F1
#
_cell.length_a   1.000
_cell.length_b   1.000
_cell.length_c   1.000
_cell.angle_alpha   90.00
_cell.angle_beta   90.00
_cell.angle_gamma   90.00
#
_symmetry.space_group_name_H-M   'P 1'
#
loop_
_entity.id
_entity.type
_entity.pdbx_description
1 polymer ?
#
loop_
_entity_poly.entity_id
_entity_poly.type
_entity_poly.pdbx_seq_one_letter_code
_entity_poly.pdbx_strand_id
1 'polypeptide(L)'
;MDEPPGDRRPVDRIDDERLLQLQKQEALGRLAGGIAHDFSNLLTVVLGHCDAARQALPRNSPVLEELQGIREAAQQATNLSRQLLTFSRRQVVQPQPLLLDDVIARMTPLFRRLLGPRVAFDVVSRPGLPSVLADPGQVEQVLTNLVVNARDAIADAGRVRITSSLAGASAVAADTGVAVPKGRPYVCLSIYDSGAGMTEEVRRRAFEPFFTTKADDHGTGLGLPTVQAIVAQAGGAMAIESAPGHGCDVRVYLPALPAADRPPAPMPERGHLPGGHETILLVEDREAVRRVAERFLARRGYRVIEAESAEHALEVAAVHGAAIDLLLSDVVLGGMDGYSLAQELTARWPGLRVVLMSGYPSEMLARASGSGPVFPFVDKPIDFPTLAQVLREQLDRPARR
;
A
#
# COMPACT_ATOMS: atom_id res chain seq x y z
N MET A 1 7.13 42.82 47.39
CA MET A 1 7.80 42.27 46.21
C MET A 1 6.91 41.15 45.74
N ASP A 2 5.97 41.49 44.87
CA ASP A 2 5.00 40.54 44.30
C ASP A 2 5.56 40.00 42.99
N GLU A 3 5.74 38.68 42.91
CA GLU A 3 5.95 37.98 41.65
C GLU A 3 4.64 38.00 40.83
N PRO A 4 4.67 38.32 39.53
CA PRO A 4 3.47 38.28 38.71
C PRO A 4 3.13 36.83 38.31
N PRO A 5 1.85 36.52 38.08
CA PRO A 5 1.41 35.17 37.72
C PRO A 5 1.90 34.81 36.32
N GLY A 6 2.54 33.64 36.21
CA GLY A 6 3.06 33.10 34.96
C GLY A 6 1.98 32.95 33.90
N ASP A 7 2.12 33.76 32.85
CA ASP A 7 1.39 33.69 31.59
C ASP A 7 1.67 32.35 30.91
N ARG A 8 0.72 31.41 31.00
CA ARG A 8 0.76 30.16 30.23
C ARG A 8 0.60 30.53 28.75
N ARG A 9 1.71 30.49 28.04
CA ARG A 9 1.85 30.89 26.63
C ARG A 9 0.83 30.13 25.75
N PRO A 10 0.30 30.76 24.69
CA PRO A 10 -0.66 30.15 23.75
C PRO A 10 -0.12 28.96 22.91
N VAL A 11 1.12 28.53 23.14
CA VAL A 11 1.78 27.41 22.45
C VAL A 11 1.33 26.06 23.03
N ASP A 12 1.12 25.96 24.35
CA ASP A 12 0.71 24.71 25.01
C ASP A 12 -0.70 24.26 24.59
N ARG A 13 -1.61 25.21 24.32
CA ARG A 13 -3.01 24.90 23.92
C ARG A 13 -3.11 24.22 22.55
N ILE A 14 -2.24 24.56 21.61
CA ILE A 14 -2.26 24.02 20.24
C ILE A 14 -1.69 22.59 20.22
N ASP A 15 -0.66 22.34 21.04
CA ASP A 15 -0.11 20.99 21.22
C ASP A 15 -1.09 20.10 21.96
N ASP A 16 -1.79 20.61 22.98
CA ASP A 16 -2.86 19.89 23.68
C ASP A 16 -4.03 19.56 22.74
N GLU A 17 -4.49 20.49 21.89
CA GLU A 17 -5.57 20.24 20.93
C GLU A 17 -5.18 19.20 19.86
N ARG A 18 -3.95 19.26 19.34
CA ARG A 18 -3.42 18.25 18.41
C ARG A 18 -3.28 16.89 19.08
N LEU A 19 -2.77 16.85 20.31
CA LEU A 19 -2.61 15.61 21.07
C LEU A 19 -3.99 15.00 21.39
N LEU A 20 -4.96 15.83 21.76
CA LEU A 20 -6.34 15.40 22.01
C LEU A 20 -6.99 14.86 20.73
N GLN A 21 -6.73 15.49 19.58
CA GLN A 21 -7.27 15.07 18.29
C GLN A 21 -6.64 13.75 17.81
N LEU A 22 -5.33 13.57 18.00
CA LEU A 22 -4.62 12.31 17.74
C LEU A 22 -5.12 11.19 18.68
N GLN A 23 -5.26 11.46 19.97
CA GLN A 23 -5.80 10.51 20.95
C GLN A 23 -7.25 10.15 20.65
N LYS A 24 -8.07 11.11 20.20
CA LYS A 24 -9.46 10.88 19.80
C LYS A 24 -9.55 10.03 18.54
N GLN A 25 -8.69 10.27 17.55
CA GLN A 25 -8.58 9.44 16.35
C GLN A 25 -8.08 8.02 16.68
N GLU A 26 -7.11 7.87 17.57
CA GLU A 26 -6.61 6.57 18.03
C GLU A 26 -7.67 5.78 18.81
N ALA A 27 -8.41 6.46 19.70
CA ALA A 27 -9.51 5.86 20.44
C ALA A 27 -10.67 5.43 19.52
N LEU A 28 -11.00 6.25 18.51
CA LEU A 28 -11.99 5.93 17.48
C LEU A 28 -11.54 4.76 16.61
N GLY A 29 -10.25 4.68 16.24
CA GLY A 29 -9.68 3.55 15.50
C GLY A 29 -9.81 2.24 16.28
N ARG A 30 -9.42 2.22 17.56
CA ARG A 30 -9.56 1.03 18.43
C ARG A 30 -11.02 0.59 18.63
N LEU A 31 -11.91 1.54 18.87
CA LEU A 31 -13.35 1.27 19.00
C LEU A 31 -13.93 0.72 17.68
N ALA A 32 -13.59 1.34 16.56
CA ALA A 32 -14.03 0.91 15.23
C ALA A 32 -13.56 -0.51 14.90
N GLY A 33 -12.32 -0.88 15.25
CA GLY A 33 -11.80 -2.24 15.01
C GLY A 33 -12.49 -3.32 15.82
N GLY A 34 -12.70 -3.08 17.12
CA GLY A 34 -13.42 -4.02 17.98
C GLY A 34 -14.88 -4.19 17.54
N ILE A 35 -15.57 -3.07 17.29
CA ILE A 35 -16.96 -3.07 16.84
C ILE A 35 -17.10 -3.74 15.47
N ALA A 36 -16.19 -3.47 14.52
CA ALA A 36 -16.24 -4.05 13.19
C ALA A 36 -15.94 -5.56 13.17
N HIS A 37 -15.04 -6.03 14.04
CA HIS A 37 -14.82 -7.46 14.21
C HIS A 37 -16.10 -8.16 14.70
N ASP A 38 -16.75 -7.62 15.73
CA ASP A 38 -17.98 -8.19 16.29
C ASP A 38 -19.16 -8.09 15.31
N PHE A 39 -19.24 -7.00 14.55
CA PHE A 39 -20.22 -6.85 13.46
C PHE A 39 -20.01 -7.89 12.35
N SER A 40 -18.75 -8.16 11.97
CA SER A 40 -18.42 -9.19 10.97
C SER A 40 -18.83 -10.58 11.45
N ASN A 41 -18.68 -10.87 12.74
CA ASN A 41 -19.10 -12.13 13.33
C ASN A 41 -20.64 -12.30 13.30
N LEU A 42 -21.39 -11.25 13.64
CA LEU A 42 -22.86 -11.27 13.56
C LEU A 42 -23.36 -11.43 12.12
N LEU A 43 -22.75 -10.71 11.17
CA LEU A 43 -23.10 -10.81 9.75
C LEU A 43 -22.80 -12.19 9.17
N THR A 44 -21.73 -12.85 9.63
CA THR A 44 -21.41 -14.24 9.27
C THR A 44 -22.52 -15.20 9.70
N VAL A 45 -23.08 -15.01 10.90
CA VAL A 45 -24.21 -15.81 11.40
C VAL A 45 -25.48 -15.54 10.60
N VAL A 46 -25.78 -14.27 10.28
CA VAL A 46 -26.93 -13.89 9.45
C VAL A 46 -26.85 -14.50 8.04
N LEU A 47 -25.69 -14.41 7.40
CA LEU A 47 -25.44 -15.02 6.09
C LEU A 47 -25.59 -16.55 6.16
N GLY A 48 -25.06 -17.18 7.21
CA GLY A 48 -25.20 -18.62 7.44
C GLY A 48 -26.66 -19.07 7.57
N HIS A 49 -27.50 -18.32 8.29
CA HIS A 49 -28.93 -18.60 8.38
C HIS A 49 -29.66 -18.39 7.06
N CYS A 50 -29.30 -17.36 6.29
CA CYS A 50 -29.87 -17.12 4.96
C CYS A 50 -29.55 -18.28 4.01
N ASP A 51 -28.30 -18.75 3.99
CA ASP A 51 -27.87 -19.87 3.14
C ASP A 51 -28.56 -21.17 3.54
N ALA A 52 -28.71 -21.45 4.85
CA ALA A 52 -29.43 -22.62 5.35
C ALA A 52 -30.93 -22.58 4.98
N ALA A 53 -31.58 -21.42 5.14
CA ALA A 53 -32.99 -21.25 4.76
C ALA A 53 -33.20 -21.41 3.26
N ARG A 54 -32.28 -20.90 2.44
CA ARG A 54 -32.32 -21.02 0.98
C ARG A 54 -32.16 -22.47 0.50
N GLN A 55 -31.35 -23.28 1.20
CA GLN A 55 -31.18 -24.71 0.90
C GLN A 55 -32.40 -25.55 1.32
N ALA A 56 -33.12 -25.13 2.36
CA ALA A 56 -34.32 -25.82 2.85
C ALA A 56 -35.59 -25.50 2.04
N LEU A 57 -35.60 -24.41 1.27
CA LEU A 57 -36.77 -23.97 0.51
C LEU A 57 -36.83 -24.59 -0.91
N PRO A 58 -38.04 -24.88 -1.42
CA PRO A 58 -38.24 -25.21 -2.83
C PRO A 58 -37.76 -24.09 -3.76
N ARG A 59 -37.19 -24.46 -4.92
CA ARG A 59 -36.59 -23.51 -5.89
C ARG A 59 -37.55 -22.45 -6.45
N ASN A 60 -38.86 -22.63 -6.29
CA ASN A 60 -39.91 -21.70 -6.74
C ASN A 60 -40.58 -20.94 -5.58
N SER A 61 -39.99 -20.98 -4.38
CA SER A 61 -40.55 -20.26 -3.23
C SER A 61 -40.43 -18.75 -3.44
N PRO A 62 -41.52 -17.98 -3.28
CA PRO A 62 -41.50 -16.51 -3.40
C PRO A 62 -40.63 -15.86 -2.31
N VAL A 63 -40.34 -16.57 -1.22
CA VAL A 63 -39.47 -16.10 -0.12
C VAL A 63 -37.98 -16.09 -0.52
N LEU A 64 -37.61 -16.72 -1.64
CA LEU A 64 -36.22 -16.72 -2.12
C LEU A 64 -35.73 -15.34 -2.55
N GLU A 65 -36.62 -14.48 -3.08
CA GLU A 65 -36.27 -13.10 -3.46
C GLU A 65 -36.01 -12.25 -2.21
N GLU A 66 -36.81 -12.39 -1.16
CA GLU A 66 -36.61 -11.71 0.13
C GLU A 66 -35.30 -12.16 0.80
N LEU A 67 -35.00 -13.47 0.79
CA LEU A 67 -33.73 -14.00 1.30
C LEU A 67 -32.53 -13.51 0.50
N GLN A 68 -32.69 -13.30 -0.81
CA GLN A 68 -31.65 -12.74 -1.65
C GLN A 68 -31.37 -11.28 -1.28
N GLY A 69 -32.41 -10.47 -1.05
CA GLY A 69 -32.26 -9.09 -0.59
C GLY A 69 -31.57 -8.98 0.78
N ILE A 70 -31.94 -9.83 1.74
CA ILE A 70 -31.27 -9.89 3.07
C ILE A 70 -29.78 -10.24 2.92
N ARG A 71 -29.47 -11.20 2.05
CA ARG A 71 -28.09 -11.65 1.79
C ARG A 71 -27.25 -10.55 1.15
N GLU A 72 -27.81 -9.82 0.19
CA GLU A 72 -27.13 -8.70 -0.47
C GLU A 72 -26.84 -7.56 0.52
N ALA A 73 -27.81 -7.19 1.36
CA ALA A 73 -27.63 -6.19 2.40
C ALA A 73 -26.57 -6.61 3.44
N ALA A 74 -26.59 -7.87 3.88
CA ALA A 74 -25.58 -8.40 4.81
C ALA A 74 -24.17 -8.45 4.20
N GLN A 75 -24.08 -8.73 2.89
CA GLN A 75 -22.81 -8.73 2.17
C GLN A 75 -22.24 -7.31 1.99
N GLN A 76 -23.10 -6.31 1.74
CA GLN A 76 -22.72 -4.90 1.73
C GLN A 76 -22.21 -4.46 3.11
N ALA A 77 -22.93 -4.80 4.18
CA ALA A 77 -22.53 -4.51 5.55
C ALA A 77 -21.18 -5.16 5.92
N THR A 78 -20.90 -6.36 5.39
CA THR A 78 -19.61 -7.07 5.58
C THR A 78 -18.45 -6.31 4.93
N ASN A 79 -18.68 -5.75 3.74
CA ASN A 79 -17.67 -4.96 3.04
C ASN A 79 -17.37 -3.65 3.77
N LEU A 80 -18.41 -2.97 4.28
CA LEU A 80 -18.26 -1.77 5.10
C LEU A 80 -17.49 -2.05 6.40
N SER A 81 -17.78 -3.18 7.04
CA SER A 81 -17.08 -3.63 8.25
C SER A 81 -15.59 -3.95 8.00
N ARG A 82 -15.26 -4.56 6.86
CA ARG A 82 -13.86 -4.79 6.44
C ARG A 82 -13.10 -3.49 6.18
N GLN A 83 -13.78 -2.46 5.66
CA GLN A 83 -13.17 -1.15 5.44
C GLN A 83 -12.93 -0.41 6.77
N LEU A 84 -13.85 -0.55 7.74
CA LEU A 84 -13.65 -0.12 9.14
C LEU A 84 -12.46 -0.83 9.80
N LEU A 85 -12.32 -2.14 9.60
CA LEU A 85 -11.15 -2.90 10.08
C LEU A 85 -9.85 -2.43 9.41
N THR A 86 -9.89 -2.04 8.13
CA THR A 86 -8.73 -1.50 7.42
C THR A 86 -8.31 -0.14 7.99
N PHE A 87 -9.28 0.70 8.38
CA PHE A 87 -9.03 1.94 9.10
C PHE A 87 -8.47 1.71 10.52
N SER A 88 -8.89 0.63 11.19
CA SER A 88 -8.43 0.30 12.55
C SER A 88 -7.12 -0.49 12.61
N ARG A 89 -6.72 -1.17 11.54
CA ARG A 89 -5.57 -2.09 11.56
C ARG A 89 -4.30 -1.28 11.78
N ARG A 90 -3.58 -1.60 12.86
CA ARG A 90 -2.18 -1.23 13.05
C ARG A 90 -1.35 -1.93 11.96
N GLN A 91 -1.19 -1.31 10.80
CA GLN A 91 0.00 -1.58 9.99
C GLN A 91 1.22 -1.15 10.81
N VAL A 92 2.25 -1.99 10.85
CA VAL A 92 3.54 -1.59 11.42
C VAL A 92 4.11 -0.53 10.49
N VAL A 93 3.95 0.73 10.87
CA VAL A 93 4.47 1.87 10.09
C VAL A 93 5.98 1.83 10.14
N GLN A 94 6.64 1.84 8.98
CA GLN A 94 8.09 1.88 8.86
C GLN A 94 8.53 3.16 8.11
N PRO A 95 8.61 4.31 8.81
CA PRO A 95 9.02 5.56 8.19
C PRO A 95 10.47 5.44 7.68
N GLN A 96 10.68 5.81 6.43
CA GLN A 96 11.99 5.87 5.81
C GLN A 96 12.16 7.13 4.96
N PRO A 97 13.40 7.61 4.73
CA PRO A 97 13.65 8.69 3.78
C PRO A 97 13.17 8.30 2.38
N LEU A 98 12.26 9.10 1.82
CA LEU A 98 11.54 8.78 0.59
C LEU A 98 11.55 9.97 -0.36
N LEU A 99 11.79 9.71 -1.64
CA LEU A 99 11.54 10.66 -2.72
C LEU A 99 10.12 10.46 -3.23
N LEU A 100 9.25 11.46 -3.04
CA LEU A 100 7.84 11.35 -3.46
C LEU A 100 7.70 11.14 -4.96
N ASP A 101 8.59 11.73 -5.75
CA ASP A 101 8.60 11.58 -7.21
C ASP A 101 8.78 10.12 -7.64
N ASP A 102 9.59 9.34 -6.92
CA ASP A 102 9.81 7.93 -7.23
C ASP A 102 8.54 7.09 -6.96
N VAL A 103 7.81 7.42 -5.89
CA VAL A 103 6.52 6.79 -5.59
C VAL A 103 5.48 7.15 -6.64
N ILE A 104 5.38 8.43 -6.99
CA ILE A 104 4.45 8.91 -8.02
C ILE A 104 4.76 8.24 -9.37
N ALA A 105 6.04 8.13 -9.73
CA ALA A 105 6.48 7.47 -10.96
C ALA A 105 6.11 5.97 -10.96
N ARG A 106 6.34 5.26 -9.85
CA ARG A 106 5.99 3.84 -9.70
C ARG A 106 4.48 3.60 -9.81
N MET A 107 3.66 4.48 -9.26
CA MET A 107 2.20 4.33 -9.27
C MET A 107 1.52 4.85 -10.53
N THR A 108 2.19 5.70 -11.31
CA THR A 108 1.66 6.31 -12.55
C THR A 108 1.01 5.30 -13.52
N PRO A 109 1.60 4.13 -13.82
CA PRO A 109 0.96 3.14 -14.70
C PRO A 109 -0.38 2.62 -14.16
N LEU A 110 -0.46 2.40 -12.84
CA LEU A 110 -1.67 1.97 -12.16
C LEU A 110 -2.75 3.06 -12.21
N PHE A 111 -2.38 4.32 -11.96
CA PHE A 111 -3.31 5.44 -12.03
C PHE A 111 -3.87 5.68 -13.43
N ARG A 112 -3.03 5.57 -14.47
CA ARG A 112 -3.52 5.63 -15.87
C ARG A 112 -4.57 4.56 -16.17
N ARG A 113 -4.39 3.35 -15.62
CA ARG A 113 -5.36 2.26 -15.76
C ARG A 113 -6.65 2.53 -14.97
N LEU A 114 -6.54 3.06 -13.75
CA LEU A 114 -7.70 3.36 -12.90
C LEU A 114 -8.56 4.51 -13.43
N LEU A 115 -7.93 5.54 -13.99
CA LEU A 115 -8.60 6.73 -14.53
C LEU A 115 -9.23 6.46 -15.91
N GLY A 116 -8.69 5.50 -16.66
CA GLY A 116 -9.19 5.13 -17.97
C GLY A 116 -8.88 6.16 -19.07
N PRO A 117 -9.25 5.86 -20.32
CA PRO A 117 -8.81 6.65 -21.48
C PRO A 117 -9.52 8.01 -21.63
N ARG A 118 -10.63 8.25 -20.91
CA ARG A 118 -11.40 9.50 -20.99
C ARG A 118 -10.88 10.61 -20.07
N VAL A 119 -9.97 10.27 -19.15
CA VAL A 119 -9.40 11.23 -18.20
C VAL A 119 -7.95 11.49 -18.58
N ALA A 120 -7.64 12.74 -18.92
CA ALA A 120 -6.27 13.17 -19.16
C ALA A 120 -5.49 13.13 -17.83
N PHE A 121 -4.35 12.44 -17.81
CA PHE A 121 -3.55 12.29 -16.61
C PHE A 121 -2.14 12.84 -16.80
N ASP A 122 -1.84 13.92 -16.09
CA ASP A 122 -0.54 14.59 -16.12
C ASP A 122 0.19 14.44 -14.77
N VAL A 123 1.50 14.23 -14.82
CA VAL A 123 2.38 14.31 -13.65
C VAL A 123 3.40 15.42 -13.90
N VAL A 124 3.42 16.41 -13.02
CA VAL A 124 4.35 17.54 -13.06
C VAL A 124 5.25 17.46 -11.84
N SER A 125 6.46 16.96 -12.04
CA SER A 125 7.46 16.84 -10.97
C SER A 125 8.56 17.88 -11.14
N ARG A 126 9.08 18.39 -10.02
CA ARG A 126 10.21 19.32 -9.99
C ARG A 126 11.49 18.53 -9.68
N PRO A 127 12.53 18.57 -10.53
CA PRO A 127 13.77 17.85 -10.24
C PRO A 127 14.44 18.43 -8.98
N GLY A 128 15.02 17.53 -8.16
CA GLY A 128 15.81 17.91 -7.00
C GLY A 128 15.02 18.24 -5.73
N LEU A 129 13.77 17.78 -5.62
CA LEU A 129 13.03 17.88 -4.36
C LEU A 129 13.75 17.11 -3.23
N PRO A 130 13.74 17.65 -2.00
CA PRO A 130 14.27 16.94 -0.84
C PRO A 130 13.40 15.74 -0.50
N SER A 131 13.99 14.76 0.18
CA SER A 131 13.25 13.60 0.67
C SER A 131 12.35 13.97 1.85
N VAL A 132 11.35 13.13 2.11
CA VAL A 132 10.47 13.21 3.28
C VAL A 132 10.63 11.94 4.09
N LEU A 133 10.38 12.00 5.41
CA LEU A 133 10.34 10.81 6.24
C LEU A 133 8.91 10.28 6.28
N ALA A 134 8.64 9.20 5.55
CA ALA A 134 7.30 8.62 5.46
C ALA A 134 7.37 7.11 5.18
N ASP A 135 6.31 6.39 5.53
CA ASP A 135 6.13 5.00 5.12
C ASP A 135 5.66 4.94 3.65
N PRO A 136 6.32 4.18 2.75
CA PRO A 136 5.93 4.14 1.35
C PRO A 136 4.51 3.63 1.12
N GLY A 137 4.08 2.60 1.87
CA GLY A 137 2.73 2.07 1.77
C GLY A 137 1.67 3.08 2.16
N GLN A 138 1.94 3.89 3.20
CA GLN A 138 1.07 4.99 3.59
C GLN A 138 1.01 6.10 2.52
N VAL A 139 2.13 6.45 1.89
CA VAL A 139 2.15 7.43 0.78
C VAL A 139 1.39 6.90 -0.43
N GLU A 140 1.55 5.62 -0.77
CA GLU A 140 0.78 4.97 -1.83
C GLU A 140 -0.72 4.96 -1.54
N GLN A 141 -1.11 4.74 -0.29
CA GLN A 141 -2.50 4.82 0.15
C GLN A 141 -3.06 6.24 0.03
N VAL A 142 -2.29 7.26 0.41
CA VAL A 142 -2.65 8.67 0.24
C VAL A 142 -2.93 8.97 -1.23
N LEU A 143 -1.98 8.64 -2.11
CA LEU A 143 -2.12 8.87 -3.55
C LEU A 143 -3.33 8.12 -4.13
N THR A 144 -3.52 6.86 -3.75
CA THR A 144 -4.65 6.04 -4.23
C THR A 144 -5.99 6.65 -3.83
N ASN A 145 -6.16 7.02 -2.56
CA ASN A 145 -7.40 7.60 -2.07
C ASN A 145 -7.73 8.92 -2.79
N LEU A 146 -6.73 9.77 -3.01
CA LEU A 146 -6.91 11.04 -3.71
C LEU A 146 -7.21 10.86 -5.21
N VAL A 147 -6.52 9.95 -5.89
CA VAL A 147 -6.77 9.66 -7.32
C VAL A 147 -8.13 9.00 -7.54
N VAL A 148 -8.56 8.10 -6.64
CA VAL A 148 -9.91 7.50 -6.70
C VAL A 148 -10.98 8.56 -6.46
N ASN A 149 -10.80 9.45 -5.48
CA ASN A 149 -11.71 10.56 -5.25
C ASN A 149 -11.81 11.50 -6.46
N ALA A 150 -10.66 11.83 -7.06
CA ALA A 150 -10.57 12.63 -8.28
C ALA A 150 -11.32 11.98 -9.46
N ARG A 151 -11.14 10.67 -9.67
CA ARG A 151 -11.87 9.90 -10.69
C ARG A 151 -13.37 10.00 -10.49
N ASP A 152 -13.84 9.72 -9.28
CA ASP A 152 -15.26 9.66 -8.97
C ASP A 152 -15.93 11.05 -9.05
N ALA A 153 -15.15 12.13 -8.93
CA ALA A 153 -15.62 13.50 -9.11
C ALA A 153 -15.79 13.90 -10.61
N ILE A 154 -15.20 13.14 -11.53
CA ILE A 154 -15.27 13.36 -12.98
C ILE A 154 -16.36 12.48 -13.58
N ALA A 155 -17.39 13.10 -14.17
CA ALA A 155 -18.56 12.37 -14.67
C ALA A 155 -18.32 11.62 -16.00
N ASP A 156 -17.52 12.16 -16.93
CA ASP A 156 -17.27 11.52 -18.23
C ASP A 156 -15.84 11.75 -18.72
N ALA A 157 -15.53 12.98 -19.17
CA ALA A 157 -14.19 13.38 -19.56
C ALA A 157 -13.67 14.49 -18.65
N GLY A 158 -12.39 14.43 -18.32
CA GLY A 158 -11.79 15.40 -17.42
C GLY A 158 -10.27 15.30 -17.39
N ARG A 159 -9.69 15.96 -16.41
CA ARG A 159 -8.25 15.96 -16.17
C ARG A 159 -7.96 15.69 -14.71
N VAL A 160 -6.97 14.84 -14.46
CA VAL A 160 -6.32 14.69 -13.17
C VAL A 160 -4.85 15.07 -13.32
N ARG A 161 -4.33 15.87 -12.39
CA ARG A 161 -2.93 16.29 -12.39
C ARG A 161 -2.31 16.08 -11.02
N ILE A 162 -1.17 15.41 -10.99
CA ILE A 162 -0.33 15.30 -9.78
C ILE A 162 0.84 16.26 -9.93
N THR A 163 1.05 17.14 -8.95
CA THR A 163 2.17 18.08 -8.92
C THR A 163 2.99 17.92 -7.65
N SER A 164 4.31 17.87 -7.76
CA SER A 164 5.22 17.93 -6.62
C SER A 164 6.04 19.23 -6.65
N SER A 165 6.17 19.90 -5.51
CA SER A 165 6.87 21.19 -5.41
C SER A 165 7.45 21.43 -4.01
N LEU A 166 8.35 22.41 -3.90
CA LEU A 166 8.90 22.85 -2.61
C LEU A 166 8.06 24.01 -2.08
N ALA A 167 7.68 23.94 -0.81
CA ALA A 167 6.95 24.98 -0.10
C ALA A 167 7.71 25.42 1.16
N GLY A 168 7.67 26.71 1.47
CA GLY A 168 8.16 27.23 2.75
C GLY A 168 7.07 27.18 3.82
N ALA A 169 7.47 27.15 5.09
CA ALA A 169 6.56 27.15 6.24
C ALA A 169 5.45 28.23 6.17
N SER A 170 5.76 29.44 5.69
CA SER A 170 4.77 30.52 5.52
C SER A 170 3.68 30.18 4.50
N ALA A 171 4.02 29.48 3.41
CA ALA A 171 3.04 29.06 2.42
C ALA A 171 2.13 27.96 2.96
N VAL A 172 2.68 27.01 3.72
CA VAL A 172 1.90 25.96 4.39
C VAL A 172 0.92 26.58 5.39
N ALA A 173 1.36 27.53 6.21
CA ALA A 173 0.50 28.18 7.19
C ALA A 173 -0.61 29.00 6.54
N ALA A 174 -0.31 29.71 5.45
CA ALA A 174 -1.31 30.48 4.70
C ALA A 174 -2.38 29.57 4.07
N ASP A 175 -1.98 28.38 3.62
CA ASP A 175 -2.87 27.49 2.89
C ASP A 175 -3.73 26.60 3.77
N THR A 176 -3.15 26.11 4.86
CA THR A 176 -3.79 25.14 5.76
C THR A 176 -4.44 25.83 6.97
N GLY A 177 -4.08 27.08 7.26
CA GLY A 177 -4.42 27.76 8.51
C GLY A 177 -3.70 27.18 9.74
N VAL A 178 -2.82 26.20 9.55
CA VAL A 178 -2.14 25.47 10.62
C VAL A 178 -0.76 26.08 10.87
N ALA A 179 -0.46 26.42 12.13
CA ALA A 179 0.87 26.85 12.51
C ALA A 179 1.88 25.70 12.35
N VAL A 180 2.91 25.93 11.52
CA VAL A 180 4.01 25.00 11.27
C VAL A 180 5.36 25.60 11.72
N PRO A 181 6.34 24.78 12.10
CA PRO A 181 7.68 25.26 12.48
C PRO A 181 8.31 26.17 11.41
N LYS A 182 8.71 27.38 11.83
CA LYS A 182 9.35 28.37 10.95
C LYS A 182 10.72 27.86 10.47
N GLY A 183 11.07 28.18 9.21
CA GLY A 183 12.37 27.82 8.63
C GLY A 183 12.49 26.37 8.14
N ARG A 184 11.49 25.51 8.36
CA ARG A 184 11.48 24.15 7.83
C ARG A 184 10.94 24.14 6.38
N PRO A 185 11.67 23.58 5.41
CA PRO A 185 11.12 23.33 4.08
C PRO A 185 10.10 22.18 4.10
N TYR A 186 9.12 22.24 3.22
CA TYR A 186 8.09 21.22 3.02
C TYR A 186 8.07 20.80 1.56
N VAL A 187 7.81 19.52 1.32
CA VAL A 187 7.42 19.03 -0.01
C VAL A 187 5.91 19.08 -0.09
N CYS A 188 5.38 19.79 -1.08
CA CYS A 188 3.97 19.88 -1.39
C CYS A 188 3.64 18.90 -2.53
N LEU A 189 2.68 18.03 -2.27
CA LEU A 189 2.06 17.13 -3.22
C LEU A 189 0.62 17.60 -3.47
N SER A 190 0.32 18.03 -4.68
CA SER A 190 -1.00 18.50 -5.12
C SER A 190 -1.62 17.47 -6.07
N ILE A 191 -2.88 17.11 -5.80
CA ILE A 191 -3.70 16.28 -6.69
C ILE A 191 -4.90 17.12 -7.09
N TYR A 192 -4.87 17.61 -8.32
CA TYR A 192 -5.95 18.36 -8.94
C TYR A 192 -6.84 17.46 -9.79
N ASP A 193 -8.14 17.66 -9.71
CA ASP A 193 -9.13 17.14 -10.67
C ASP A 193 -10.00 18.25 -11.23
N SER A 194 -10.47 18.07 -12.46
CA SER A 194 -11.42 18.97 -13.12
C SER A 194 -12.88 18.53 -12.94
N GLY A 195 -13.20 17.86 -11.84
CA GLY A 195 -14.52 17.32 -11.56
C GLY A 195 -15.54 18.38 -11.13
N ALA A 196 -16.64 17.93 -10.52
CA ALA A 196 -17.73 18.80 -10.10
C ALA A 196 -17.35 19.83 -9.00
N GLY A 197 -16.25 19.59 -8.28
CA GLY A 197 -15.85 20.39 -7.12
C GLY A 197 -16.79 20.26 -5.92
N MET A 198 -16.54 21.04 -4.88
CA MET A 198 -17.25 20.99 -3.59
C MET A 198 -17.81 22.37 -3.24
N THR A 199 -18.98 22.40 -2.57
CA THR A 199 -19.45 23.60 -1.88
C THR A 199 -18.64 23.85 -0.61
N GLU A 200 -18.75 25.05 -0.04
CA GLU A 200 -18.06 25.37 1.21
C GLU A 200 -18.52 24.47 2.37
N GLU A 201 -19.81 24.12 2.45
CA GLU A 201 -20.30 23.22 3.50
C GLU A 201 -19.71 21.81 3.36
N VAL A 202 -19.65 21.28 2.14
CA VAL A 202 -19.07 19.96 1.85
C VAL A 202 -17.57 19.97 2.17
N ARG A 203 -16.85 21.01 1.75
CA ARG A 203 -15.41 21.14 1.98
C ARG A 203 -15.03 21.11 3.46
N ARG A 204 -15.80 21.79 4.32
CA ARG A 204 -15.56 21.79 5.78
C ARG A 204 -15.74 20.42 6.42
N ARG A 205 -16.69 19.65 5.90
CA ARG A 205 -17.06 18.32 6.43
C ARG A 205 -16.33 17.19 5.74
N ALA A 206 -15.58 17.45 4.67
CA ALA A 206 -14.89 16.45 3.86
C ALA A 206 -13.90 15.57 4.65
N PHE A 207 -13.40 16.07 5.78
CA PHE A 207 -12.52 15.34 6.69
C PHE A 207 -13.26 14.61 7.83
N GLU A 208 -14.58 14.74 7.93
CA GLU A 208 -15.38 14.01 8.93
C GLU A 208 -15.46 12.52 8.53
N PRO A 209 -15.16 11.59 9.45
CA PRO A 209 -15.37 10.16 9.19
C PRO A 209 -16.81 9.85 8.77
N PHE A 210 -16.96 9.01 7.76
CA PHE A 210 -18.25 8.56 7.18
C PHE A 210 -19.05 9.65 6.45
N PHE A 211 -18.54 10.87 6.34
CA PHE A 211 -19.17 11.88 5.51
C PHE A 211 -18.95 11.59 4.02
N THR A 212 -20.03 11.48 3.25
CA THR A 212 -20.00 11.26 1.80
C THR A 212 -21.13 12.03 1.14
N THR A 213 -20.87 12.58 -0.04
CA THR A 213 -21.89 13.17 -0.93
C THR A 213 -22.29 12.22 -2.07
N LYS A 214 -21.69 11.03 -2.11
CA LYS A 214 -22.00 9.96 -3.07
C LYS A 214 -23.22 9.17 -2.58
N ALA A 215 -24.04 8.66 -3.50
CA ALA A 215 -25.17 7.79 -3.18
C ALA A 215 -24.74 6.57 -2.33
N ASP A 216 -25.67 6.03 -1.53
CA ASP A 216 -25.43 5.12 -0.40
C ASP A 216 -24.57 3.88 -0.71
N ASP A 217 -24.39 3.52 -1.98
CA ASP A 217 -23.67 2.33 -2.42
C ASP A 217 -22.22 2.61 -2.92
N HIS A 218 -21.80 3.88 -3.05
CA HIS A 218 -20.60 4.26 -3.82
C HIS A 218 -19.53 5.04 -3.03
N GLY A 219 -19.74 5.39 -1.76
CA GLY A 219 -18.76 6.15 -0.98
C GLY A 219 -18.79 5.83 0.51
N THR A 220 -17.70 5.29 1.04
CA THR A 220 -17.58 4.94 2.46
C THR A 220 -17.37 6.14 3.37
N GLY A 221 -17.06 7.31 2.81
CA GLY A 221 -16.69 8.52 3.55
C GLY A 221 -15.39 8.41 4.37
N LEU A 222 -14.55 7.39 4.11
CA LEU A 222 -13.32 7.15 4.88
C LEU A 222 -12.04 7.60 4.17
N GLY A 223 -12.10 7.91 2.87
CA GLY A 223 -10.92 8.24 2.07
C GLY A 223 -10.13 9.44 2.60
N LEU A 224 -10.74 10.64 2.60
CA LEU A 224 -10.09 11.88 3.06
C LEU A 224 -9.72 11.88 4.55
N PRO A 225 -10.56 11.36 5.47
CA PRO A 225 -10.15 11.19 6.87
C PRO A 225 -8.90 10.33 7.05
N THR A 226 -8.78 9.25 6.27
CA THR A 226 -7.58 8.38 6.29
C THR A 226 -6.34 9.12 5.77
N VAL A 227 -6.49 9.90 4.70
CA VAL A 227 -5.40 10.74 4.18
C VAL A 227 -4.95 11.74 5.25
N GLN A 228 -5.89 12.40 5.92
CA GLN A 228 -5.57 13.37 6.99
C GLN A 228 -4.81 12.71 8.15
N ALA A 229 -5.23 11.51 8.57
CA ALA A 229 -4.55 10.78 9.64
C ALA A 229 -3.11 10.40 9.26
N ILE A 230 -2.89 9.87 8.05
CA ILE A 230 -1.55 9.53 7.54
C ILE A 230 -0.66 10.77 7.47
N VAL A 231 -1.17 11.87 6.92
CA VAL A 231 -0.39 13.10 6.78
C VAL A 231 -0.05 13.70 8.15
N ALA A 232 -0.99 13.68 9.10
CA ALA A 232 -0.74 14.13 10.46
C ALA A 232 0.32 13.26 11.16
N GLN A 233 0.28 11.93 10.98
CA GLN A 233 1.27 11.00 11.53
C GLN A 233 2.68 11.26 10.97
N ALA A 234 2.78 11.65 9.71
CA ALA A 234 4.04 12.07 9.08
C ALA A 234 4.49 13.49 9.49
N GLY A 235 3.79 14.15 10.42
CA GLY A 235 4.08 15.52 10.86
C GLY A 235 3.75 16.58 9.80
N GLY A 236 2.91 16.23 8.83
CA GLY A 236 2.49 17.08 7.73
C GLY A 236 1.21 17.86 7.99
N ALA A 237 0.75 18.56 6.96
CA ALA A 237 -0.50 19.31 6.95
C ALA A 237 -1.22 19.15 5.60
N MET A 238 -2.51 19.45 5.55
CA MET A 238 -3.31 19.35 4.32
C MET A 238 -4.20 20.57 4.11
N ALA A 239 -4.48 20.86 2.84
CA ALA A 239 -5.45 21.86 2.42
C ALA A 239 -6.30 21.32 1.26
N ILE A 240 -7.51 21.86 1.14
CA ILE A 240 -8.41 21.59 0.00
C ILE A 240 -8.86 22.93 -0.57
N GLU A 241 -8.60 23.12 -1.85
CA GLU A 241 -9.12 24.23 -2.64
C GLU A 241 -10.10 23.67 -3.67
N SER A 242 -11.37 24.05 -3.55
CA SER A 242 -12.41 23.56 -4.45
C SER A 242 -13.57 24.54 -4.47
N ALA A 243 -14.20 24.66 -5.64
CA ALA A 243 -15.43 25.39 -5.83
C ALA A 243 -16.33 24.64 -6.81
N PRO A 244 -17.67 24.78 -6.72
CA PRO A 244 -18.59 24.10 -7.62
C PRO A 244 -18.28 24.43 -9.09
N GLY A 245 -18.11 23.40 -9.92
CA GLY A 245 -17.79 23.52 -11.36
C GLY A 245 -16.32 23.85 -11.69
N HIS A 246 -15.46 24.04 -10.68
CA HIS A 246 -14.04 24.38 -10.87
C HIS A 246 -13.07 23.25 -10.53
N GLY A 247 -13.59 22.08 -10.13
CA GLY A 247 -12.78 20.95 -9.71
C GLY A 247 -12.31 21.06 -8.26
N CYS A 248 -11.32 20.25 -7.92
CA CYS A 248 -10.77 20.15 -6.57
C CYS A 248 -9.25 19.99 -6.63
N ASP A 249 -8.52 20.73 -5.81
CA ASP A 249 -7.09 20.56 -5.57
C ASP A 249 -6.87 20.20 -4.11
N VAL A 250 -6.42 18.98 -3.87
CA VAL A 250 -6.01 18.51 -2.54
C VAL A 250 -4.51 18.62 -2.43
N ARG A 251 -4.05 19.44 -1.48
CA ARG A 251 -2.63 19.70 -1.22
C ARG A 251 -2.19 19.04 0.08
N VAL A 252 -1.13 18.26 -0.01
CA VAL A 252 -0.49 17.53 1.09
C VAL A 252 0.91 18.08 1.29
N TYR A 253 1.19 18.57 2.49
CA TYR A 253 2.47 19.15 2.87
C TYR A 253 3.20 18.19 3.80
N LEU A 254 4.33 17.65 3.37
CA LEU A 254 5.19 16.79 4.18
C LEU A 254 6.48 17.51 4.54
N PRO A 255 6.97 17.42 5.78
CA PRO A 255 8.20 18.07 6.15
C PRO A 255 9.39 17.48 5.39
N ALA A 256 10.18 18.35 4.76
CA ALA A 256 11.39 17.92 4.07
C ALA A 256 12.47 17.53 5.08
N LEU A 257 13.24 16.51 4.72
CA LEU A 257 14.47 16.13 5.38
C LEU A 257 15.61 17.07 4.98
N PRO A 258 16.56 17.34 5.89
CA PRO A 258 17.81 18.02 5.55
C PRO A 258 18.54 17.29 4.41
N ALA A 259 19.28 18.03 3.58
CA ALA A 259 19.99 17.45 2.44
C ALA A 259 21.03 16.37 2.82
N ALA A 260 21.48 16.34 4.08
CA ALA A 260 22.38 15.31 4.62
C ALA A 260 21.70 13.94 4.81
N ASP A 261 20.37 13.92 4.92
CA ASP A 261 19.56 12.70 5.11
C ASP A 261 18.86 12.28 3.81
N ARG A 262 19.34 12.79 2.66
CA ARG A 262 18.88 12.36 1.35
C ARG A 262 19.33 10.89 1.17
N PRO A 263 18.42 9.94 0.90
CA PRO A 263 18.85 8.64 0.38
C PRO A 263 19.69 8.94 -0.86
N PRO A 264 20.79 8.20 -1.11
CA PRO A 264 21.60 8.40 -2.30
C PRO A 264 20.63 8.46 -3.48
N ALA A 265 20.70 9.56 -4.25
CA ALA A 265 19.81 9.75 -5.38
C ALA A 265 19.81 8.46 -6.18
N PRO A 266 18.65 7.92 -6.60
CA PRO A 266 18.68 6.91 -7.63
C PRO A 266 19.33 7.59 -8.82
N MET A 267 20.62 7.30 -8.99
CA MET A 267 21.31 7.58 -10.23
C MET A 267 20.43 6.90 -11.28
N PRO A 268 20.09 7.56 -12.40
CA PRO A 268 19.41 6.86 -13.46
C PRO A 268 20.37 5.76 -13.90
N GLU A 269 20.21 4.55 -13.36
CA GLU A 269 20.84 3.38 -13.89
C GLU A 269 20.15 3.14 -15.23
N ARG A 270 20.71 3.80 -16.25
CA ARG A 270 21.07 3.11 -17.48
C ARG A 270 22.27 2.17 -17.21
N GLY A 271 22.29 1.53 -16.05
CA GLY A 271 23.14 0.42 -15.69
C GLY A 271 22.34 -0.83 -15.99
N HIS A 272 22.97 -1.83 -16.58
CA HIS A 272 22.36 -3.13 -16.72
C HIS A 272 21.93 -3.60 -15.32
N LEU A 273 20.63 -3.81 -15.10
CA LEU A 273 20.18 -4.53 -13.90
C LEU A 273 21.04 -5.78 -13.77
N PRO A 274 21.58 -6.07 -12.58
CA PRO A 274 22.68 -6.99 -12.49
C PRO A 274 22.21 -8.39 -12.88
N GLY A 275 23.04 -9.03 -13.70
CA GLY A 275 22.80 -10.34 -14.28
C GLY A 275 23.93 -11.30 -13.91
N GLY A 276 23.86 -12.49 -14.46
CA GLY A 276 24.83 -13.54 -14.19
C GLY A 276 24.75 -14.65 -15.22
N HIS A 277 25.38 -15.76 -14.92
CA HIS A 277 25.44 -16.95 -15.78
C HIS A 277 25.08 -18.24 -15.04
N GLU A 278 24.69 -18.08 -13.77
CA GLU A 278 24.28 -19.14 -12.86
C GLU A 278 22.95 -19.76 -13.29
N THR A 279 22.74 -20.99 -12.82
CA THR A 279 21.54 -21.77 -13.09
C THR A 279 20.53 -21.58 -11.97
N ILE A 280 19.33 -21.11 -12.32
CA ILE A 280 18.24 -20.85 -11.39
C ILE A 280 17.13 -21.88 -11.64
N LEU A 281 16.74 -22.62 -10.59
CA LEU A 281 15.52 -23.42 -10.58
C LEU A 281 14.34 -22.52 -10.18
N LEU A 282 13.46 -22.23 -11.14
CA LEU A 282 12.26 -21.40 -10.96
C LEU A 282 11.03 -22.29 -10.72
N VAL A 283 10.38 -22.16 -9.58
CA VAL A 283 9.19 -22.94 -9.19
C VAL A 283 7.99 -22.01 -8.99
N GLU A 284 6.97 -22.17 -9.82
CA GLU A 284 5.75 -21.35 -9.81
C GLU A 284 4.62 -22.13 -10.48
N ASP A 285 3.45 -22.23 -9.85
CA ASP A 285 2.31 -23.01 -10.37
C ASP A 285 1.54 -22.26 -11.48
N ARG A 286 1.52 -20.93 -11.45
CA ARG A 286 0.83 -20.12 -12.46
C ARG A 286 1.73 -19.88 -13.67
N GLU A 287 1.41 -20.55 -14.78
CA GLU A 287 2.15 -20.44 -16.05
C GLU A 287 2.44 -19.00 -16.49
N ALA A 288 1.45 -18.09 -16.35
CA ALA A 288 1.61 -16.70 -16.74
C ALA A 288 2.68 -15.96 -15.92
N VAL A 289 2.79 -16.25 -14.62
CA VAL A 289 3.80 -15.65 -13.73
C VAL A 289 5.16 -16.28 -14.01
N ARG A 290 5.21 -17.62 -14.13
CA ARG A 290 6.41 -18.40 -14.45
C ARG A 290 7.08 -17.90 -15.74
N ARG A 291 6.31 -17.74 -16.83
CA ARG A 291 6.81 -17.21 -18.11
C ARG A 291 7.33 -15.77 -18.03
N VAL A 292 6.79 -14.93 -17.14
CA VAL A 292 7.29 -13.55 -17.00
C VAL A 292 8.61 -13.56 -16.22
N ALA A 293 8.68 -14.33 -15.13
CA ALA A 293 9.90 -14.47 -14.33
C ALA A 293 11.03 -15.13 -15.13
N GLU A 294 10.76 -16.21 -15.88
CA GLU A 294 11.74 -16.87 -16.76
C GLU A 294 12.34 -15.87 -17.76
N ARG A 295 11.50 -15.17 -18.54
CA ARG A 295 11.99 -14.20 -19.54
C ARG A 295 12.82 -13.09 -18.91
N PHE A 296 12.44 -12.67 -17.70
CA PHE A 296 13.18 -11.66 -16.97
C PHE A 296 14.58 -12.13 -16.57
N LEU A 297 14.69 -13.37 -16.08
CA LEU A 297 15.94 -14.00 -15.65
C LEU A 297 16.84 -14.35 -16.86
N ALA A 298 16.26 -14.95 -17.91
CA ALA A 298 16.99 -15.30 -19.13
C ALA A 298 17.59 -14.08 -19.83
N ARG A 299 16.86 -12.95 -19.88
CA ARG A 299 17.38 -11.66 -20.38
C ARG A 299 18.57 -11.10 -19.58
N ARG A 300 18.81 -11.62 -18.39
CA ARG A 300 19.93 -11.27 -17.49
C ARG A 300 21.07 -12.29 -17.53
N GLY A 301 21.01 -13.26 -18.45
CA GLY A 301 22.06 -14.24 -18.67
C GLY A 301 21.94 -15.51 -17.83
N TYR A 302 20.96 -15.59 -16.92
CA TYR A 302 20.74 -16.79 -16.12
C TYR A 302 20.25 -17.96 -16.97
N ARG A 303 20.67 -19.16 -16.59
CA ARG A 303 20.11 -20.41 -17.14
C ARG A 303 18.92 -20.79 -16.28
N VAL A 304 17.71 -20.64 -16.80
CA VAL A 304 16.49 -20.93 -16.05
C VAL A 304 16.07 -22.37 -16.31
N ILE A 305 15.85 -23.14 -15.24
CA ILE A 305 15.17 -24.42 -15.29
C ILE A 305 13.81 -24.22 -14.63
N GLU A 306 12.74 -24.49 -15.35
CA GLU A 306 11.38 -24.26 -14.88
C GLU A 306 10.79 -25.52 -14.26
N ALA A 307 10.06 -25.36 -13.15
CA ALA A 307 9.18 -26.36 -12.58
C ALA A 307 7.83 -25.75 -12.24
N GLU A 308 6.75 -26.51 -12.45
CA GLU A 308 5.37 -26.06 -12.22
C GLU A 308 4.82 -26.48 -10.85
N SER A 309 5.53 -27.34 -10.12
CA SER A 309 5.19 -27.76 -8.77
C SER A 309 6.46 -28.11 -8.00
N ALA A 310 6.34 -28.25 -6.68
CA ALA A 310 7.45 -28.68 -5.83
C ALA A 310 7.92 -30.10 -6.16
N GLU A 311 7.01 -31.00 -6.51
CA GLU A 311 7.31 -32.38 -6.90
C GLU A 311 8.12 -32.41 -8.20
N HIS A 312 7.70 -31.64 -9.21
CA HIS A 312 8.48 -31.48 -10.44
C HIS A 312 9.84 -30.85 -10.16
N ALA A 313 9.94 -29.89 -9.23
CA ALA A 313 11.21 -29.29 -8.84
C ALA A 313 12.17 -30.31 -8.20
N LEU A 314 11.67 -31.24 -7.38
CA LEU A 314 12.45 -32.33 -6.80
C LEU A 314 12.96 -33.31 -7.87
N GLU A 315 12.14 -33.65 -8.86
CA GLU A 315 12.53 -34.50 -9.99
C GLU A 315 13.64 -33.83 -10.81
N VAL A 316 13.47 -32.55 -11.13
CA VAL A 316 14.47 -31.74 -11.85
C VAL A 316 15.78 -31.65 -11.05
N ALA A 317 15.68 -31.39 -9.75
CA ALA A 317 16.85 -31.32 -8.87
C ALA A 317 17.56 -32.67 -8.73
N ALA A 318 16.85 -33.81 -8.81
CA ALA A 318 17.48 -35.13 -8.81
C ALA A 318 18.37 -35.36 -10.04
N VAL A 319 18.01 -34.78 -11.19
CA VAL A 319 18.78 -34.89 -12.44
C VAL A 319 19.89 -33.83 -12.52
N HIS A 320 19.62 -32.61 -12.07
CA HIS A 320 20.49 -31.44 -12.31
C HIS A 320 21.10 -30.82 -11.05
N GLY A 321 20.85 -31.35 -9.85
CA GLY A 321 21.03 -30.64 -8.59
C GLY A 321 22.43 -30.08 -8.31
N ALA A 322 23.51 -30.70 -8.81
CA ALA A 322 24.86 -30.18 -8.65
C ALA A 322 25.17 -28.95 -9.53
N ALA A 323 24.34 -28.69 -10.54
CA ALA A 323 24.47 -27.55 -11.45
C ALA A 323 23.50 -26.41 -11.13
N ILE A 324 22.62 -26.56 -10.12
CA ILE A 324 21.66 -25.52 -9.72
C ILE A 324 22.31 -24.67 -8.64
N ASP A 325 22.50 -23.38 -8.94
CA ASP A 325 23.14 -22.43 -8.03
C ASP A 325 22.13 -21.79 -7.08
N LEU A 326 20.88 -21.58 -7.54
CA LEU A 326 19.83 -20.96 -6.74
C LEU A 326 18.43 -21.53 -7.04
N LEU A 327 17.65 -21.74 -5.98
CA LEU A 327 16.22 -21.98 -6.01
C LEU A 327 15.45 -20.66 -5.86
N LEU A 328 14.57 -20.36 -6.81
CA LEU A 328 13.59 -19.29 -6.73
C LEU A 328 12.19 -19.92 -6.75
N SER A 329 11.48 -19.94 -5.62
CA SER A 329 10.20 -20.65 -5.48
C SER A 329 9.10 -19.76 -4.96
N ASP A 330 7.87 -19.90 -5.48
CA ASP A 330 6.68 -19.44 -4.78
C ASP A 330 6.51 -20.22 -3.47
N VAL A 331 6.01 -19.55 -2.42
CA VAL A 331 5.71 -20.18 -1.13
C VAL A 331 4.42 -20.99 -1.24
N VAL A 332 3.39 -20.43 -1.88
CA VAL A 332 2.07 -21.07 -1.99
C VAL A 332 2.03 -21.88 -3.28
N LEU A 333 2.17 -23.19 -3.18
CA LEU A 333 2.05 -24.14 -4.28
C LEU A 333 0.87 -25.09 -4.01
N GLY A 334 0.30 -25.69 -5.06
CA GLY A 334 -0.85 -26.59 -4.95
C GLY A 334 -0.62 -27.94 -4.22
N GLY A 335 0.59 -28.19 -3.71
CA GLY A 335 1.01 -29.44 -3.08
C GLY A 335 1.99 -29.18 -1.93
N MET A 336 3.21 -29.72 -2.03
CA MET A 336 4.29 -29.31 -1.12
C MET A 336 4.56 -27.80 -1.27
N ASP A 337 4.61 -27.09 -0.14
CA ASP A 337 4.85 -25.65 -0.15
C ASP A 337 6.33 -25.31 -0.44
N GLY A 338 6.58 -24.11 -0.97
CA GLY A 338 7.93 -23.72 -1.40
C GLY A 338 8.95 -23.65 -0.27
N TYR A 339 8.50 -23.47 0.97
CA TYR A 339 9.37 -23.45 2.14
C TYR A 339 9.84 -24.87 2.49
N SER A 340 8.94 -25.85 2.52
CA SER A 340 9.28 -27.26 2.70
C SER A 340 10.18 -27.76 1.57
N LEU A 341 9.90 -27.39 0.32
CA LEU A 341 10.76 -27.67 -0.82
C LEU A 341 12.18 -27.12 -0.61
N ALA A 342 12.30 -25.86 -0.19
CA ALA A 342 13.59 -25.25 0.08
C ALA A 342 14.36 -25.96 1.19
N GLN A 343 13.69 -26.39 2.26
CA GLN A 343 14.32 -27.17 3.33
C GLN A 343 14.86 -28.51 2.81
N GLU A 344 14.07 -29.23 2.03
CA GLU A 344 14.45 -30.53 1.49
C GLU A 344 15.62 -30.42 0.51
N LEU A 345 15.57 -29.46 -0.42
CA LEU A 345 16.64 -29.22 -1.39
C LEU A 345 17.93 -28.75 -0.69
N THR A 346 17.84 -27.87 0.30
CA THR A 346 19.04 -27.39 1.02
C THR A 346 19.66 -28.48 1.90
N ALA A 347 18.84 -29.39 2.45
CA ALA A 347 19.36 -30.54 3.20
C ALA A 347 20.16 -31.49 2.31
N ARG A 348 19.74 -31.65 1.04
CA ARG A 348 20.41 -32.51 0.05
C ARG A 348 21.59 -31.82 -0.66
N TRP A 349 21.50 -30.51 -0.85
CA TRP A 349 22.54 -29.67 -1.47
C TRP A 349 22.81 -28.44 -0.59
N PRO A 350 23.70 -28.54 0.42
CA PRO A 350 23.97 -27.45 1.36
C PRO A 350 24.53 -26.16 0.73
N GLY A 351 25.07 -26.26 -0.48
CA GLY A 351 25.56 -25.11 -1.26
C GLY A 351 24.48 -24.34 -2.02
N LEU A 352 23.27 -24.90 -2.13
CA LEU A 352 22.16 -24.30 -2.88
C LEU A 352 21.71 -22.99 -2.21
N ARG A 353 21.66 -21.90 -2.99
CA ARG A 353 21.06 -20.65 -2.53
C ARG A 353 19.54 -20.71 -2.69
N VAL A 354 18.80 -20.02 -1.83
CA VAL A 354 17.33 -20.03 -1.84
C VAL A 354 16.81 -18.60 -1.77
N VAL A 355 15.83 -18.28 -2.59
CA VAL A 355 14.98 -17.09 -2.52
C VAL A 355 13.52 -17.53 -2.67
N LEU A 356 12.66 -17.08 -1.76
CA LEU A 356 11.22 -17.38 -1.81
C LEU A 356 10.41 -16.18 -2.33
N MET A 357 9.29 -16.42 -3.00
CA MET A 357 8.35 -15.38 -3.42
C MET A 357 7.09 -15.50 -2.56
N SER A 358 6.67 -14.43 -1.88
CA SER A 358 5.52 -14.49 -0.95
C SER A 358 4.56 -13.32 -1.11
N GLY A 359 3.25 -13.60 -1.04
CA GLY A 359 2.20 -12.58 -0.93
C GLY A 359 1.84 -12.19 0.52
N TYR A 360 2.42 -12.88 1.52
CA TYR A 360 2.09 -12.70 2.95
C TYR A 360 3.37 -12.69 3.81
N PRO A 361 4.02 -11.54 4.00
CA PRO A 361 5.28 -11.43 4.75
C PRO A 361 5.16 -11.85 6.23
N SER A 362 3.98 -11.65 6.83
CA SER A 362 3.71 -11.98 8.23
C SER A 362 3.73 -13.49 8.51
N GLU A 363 3.31 -14.32 7.57
CA GLU A 363 3.34 -15.78 7.71
C GLU A 363 4.78 -16.31 7.60
N MET A 364 5.63 -15.64 6.83
CA MET A 364 7.06 -15.96 6.72
C MET A 364 7.83 -15.62 7.99
N LEU A 365 7.52 -14.49 8.66
CA LEU A 365 8.11 -14.17 9.96
C LEU A 365 7.73 -15.18 11.04
N ALA A 366 6.48 -15.66 11.05
CA ALA A 366 6.03 -16.69 11.98
C ALA A 366 6.76 -18.03 11.75
N ARG A 367 6.99 -18.41 10.49
CA ARG A 367 7.73 -19.62 10.11
C ARG A 367 9.24 -19.51 10.39
N ALA A 368 9.81 -18.31 10.21
CA ALA A 368 11.19 -17.99 10.59
C ALA A 368 11.43 -17.96 12.11
N SER A 369 10.37 -17.81 12.91
CA SER A 369 10.42 -17.88 14.38
C SER A 369 10.44 -19.32 14.92
N GLY A 370 10.23 -20.32 14.06
CA GLY A 370 10.44 -21.73 14.38
C GLY A 370 11.92 -22.14 14.32
N SER A 371 12.24 -23.39 14.68
CA SER A 371 13.61 -23.93 14.70
C SER A 371 14.22 -24.22 13.30
N GLY A 372 13.70 -23.60 12.24
CA GLY A 372 14.11 -23.85 10.84
C GLY A 372 15.06 -22.81 10.25
N PRO A 373 15.66 -23.08 9.06
CA PRO A 373 16.48 -22.11 8.36
C PRO A 373 15.65 -20.93 7.82
N VAL A 374 16.14 -19.71 8.05
CA VAL A 374 15.51 -18.50 7.51
C VAL A 374 15.98 -18.26 6.09
N PHE A 375 15.05 -18.28 5.14
CA PHE A 375 15.31 -17.98 3.73
C PHE A 375 14.91 -16.53 3.39
N PRO A 376 15.69 -15.83 2.56
CA PRO A 376 15.32 -14.52 2.04
C PRO A 376 14.10 -14.65 1.12
N PHE A 377 13.30 -13.59 1.04
CA PHE A 377 12.11 -13.57 0.20
C PHE A 377 11.96 -12.26 -0.59
N VAL A 378 11.13 -12.30 -1.61
CA VAL A 378 10.68 -11.17 -2.43
C VAL A 378 9.15 -11.11 -2.37
N ASP A 379 8.62 -9.91 -2.19
CA ASP A 379 7.18 -9.70 -2.12
C ASP A 379 6.50 -9.91 -3.48
N LYS A 380 5.30 -10.50 -3.45
CA LYS A 380 4.36 -10.51 -4.56
C LYS A 380 3.37 -9.34 -4.39
N PRO A 381 3.11 -8.52 -5.43
CA PRO A 381 3.56 -8.67 -6.83
C PRO A 381 5.06 -8.41 -7.02
N ILE A 382 5.70 -9.21 -7.88
CA ILE A 382 7.15 -9.21 -8.07
C ILE A 382 7.62 -7.85 -8.59
N ASP A 383 8.41 -7.14 -7.78
CA ASP A 383 9.20 -6.01 -8.25
C ASP A 383 10.52 -6.50 -8.84
N PHE A 384 10.65 -6.36 -10.16
CA PHE A 384 11.73 -6.95 -10.93
C PHE A 384 13.13 -6.37 -10.63
N PRO A 385 13.31 -5.05 -10.45
CA PRO A 385 14.56 -4.48 -9.93
C PRO A 385 14.95 -5.08 -8.58
N THR A 386 14.01 -5.15 -7.63
CA THR A 386 14.25 -5.77 -6.31
C THR A 386 14.64 -7.24 -6.43
N LEU A 387 13.96 -8.01 -7.29
CA LEU A 387 14.31 -9.41 -7.56
C LEU A 387 15.75 -9.55 -8.07
N ALA A 388 16.19 -8.71 -9.02
CA ALA A 388 17.56 -8.76 -9.53
C ALA A 388 18.61 -8.49 -8.45
N GLN A 389 18.34 -7.53 -7.57
CA GLN A 389 19.22 -7.21 -6.45
C GLN A 389 19.31 -8.36 -5.44
N VAL A 390 18.15 -8.90 -5.00
CA VAL A 390 18.10 -10.01 -4.02
C VAL A 390 18.81 -11.25 -4.57
N LEU A 391 18.63 -11.57 -5.86
CA LEU A 391 19.32 -12.69 -6.49
C LEU A 391 20.84 -12.53 -6.47
N ARG A 392 21.36 -11.34 -6.79
CA ARG A 392 22.80 -11.06 -6.69
C ARG A 392 23.32 -11.13 -5.28
N GLU A 393 22.62 -10.51 -4.34
CA GLU A 393 23.01 -10.57 -2.94
C GLU A 393 23.07 -12.01 -2.41
N GLN A 394 22.26 -12.94 -2.93
CA GLN A 394 22.36 -14.36 -2.55
C GLN A 394 23.46 -15.11 -3.29
N LEU A 395 23.63 -14.87 -4.59
CA LEU A 395 24.60 -15.58 -5.41
C LEU A 395 26.04 -15.12 -5.14
N ASP A 396 26.23 -13.84 -4.82
CA ASP A 396 27.54 -13.24 -4.56
C ASP A 396 28.01 -13.43 -3.10
N ARG A 397 27.15 -13.99 -2.22
CA ARG A 397 27.56 -14.32 -0.85
C ARG A 397 28.66 -15.39 -0.87
N PRO A 398 29.70 -15.27 -0.03
CA PRO A 398 30.68 -16.34 0.14
C PRO A 398 29.99 -17.63 0.60
N ALA A 399 30.42 -18.78 0.08
CA ALA A 399 29.88 -20.09 0.47
C ALA A 399 29.97 -20.24 2.00
N ARG A 400 28.88 -20.65 2.64
CA ARG A 400 28.90 -21.00 4.07
C ARG A 400 29.79 -22.25 4.19
N ARG A 401 30.95 -22.10 4.83
CA ARG A 401 31.86 -23.21 5.15
C ARG A 401 31.26 -24.11 6.21
#